data_AF-A0A7W3VPP4-F1
#
_entry.id   AF-A0A7W3VPP4-F1
#
_cell.length_a   1.000
_cell.length_b   1.000
_cell.length_c   1.000
_cell.angle_alpha   90.00
_cell.angle_beta   90.00
_cell.angle_gamma   90.00
#
_symmetry.space_group_name_H-M   'P 1'
#
loop_
_entity.id
_entity.type
_entity.pdbx_description
1 polymer ?
#
loop_
_entity_poly.entity_id
_entity_poly.type
_entity_poly.pdbx_seq_one_letter_code
_entity_poly.pdbx_strand_id
1 'polypeptide(L)'
;MSVEYVEIQSFIENYNPTDRDWLELKWNGKFGAKFKDENYIFRQQIASIVCDQIHTVNINLIRDLFIELGKVAQVSFSVFTNYHLLAQELLERGGKEYLFDYVCAAHISFDTFLSTANITLSPGRTRELLSYFDFLKQTESDPQVQKMLTDHIRNRFVCLQKLGDTVN
;
A
#
# COMPACT_ATOMS: atom_id res chain seq x y z
N MET A 1 10.40 29.91 -8.01
CA MET A 1 10.70 29.34 -6.68
C MET A 1 11.62 28.17 -6.91
N SER A 2 12.85 28.27 -6.41
CA SER A 2 13.88 27.23 -6.51
C SER A 2 13.50 26.08 -5.60
N VAL A 3 13.30 24.90 -6.17
CA VAL A 3 13.14 23.65 -5.40
C VAL A 3 14.50 23.39 -4.76
N GLU A 4 14.62 23.64 -3.46
CA GLU A 4 15.73 23.09 -2.68
C GLU A 4 15.69 21.57 -2.88
N TYR A 5 16.79 21.01 -3.38
CA TYR A 5 16.96 19.57 -3.46
C TYR A 5 16.94 19.05 -2.02
N VAL A 6 15.78 18.61 -1.54
CA VAL A 6 15.74 17.73 -0.39
C VAL A 6 16.51 16.49 -0.81
N GLU A 7 17.61 16.21 -0.14
CA GLU A 7 18.31 14.94 -0.35
C GLU A 7 17.32 13.81 -0.05
N ILE A 8 17.02 13.01 -1.06
CA ILE A 8 15.95 12.00 -1.03
C ILE A 8 16.13 11.06 0.17
N GLN A 9 17.37 10.69 0.48
CA GLN A 9 17.69 9.88 1.64
C GLN A 9 17.38 10.60 2.96
N SER A 10 17.72 11.89 3.07
CA SER A 10 17.39 12.70 4.26
C SER A 10 15.88 12.82 4.46
N PHE A 11 15.07 12.89 3.39
CA PHE A 11 13.61 12.85 3.51
C PHE A 11 13.14 11.51 4.07
N ILE A 12 13.68 10.40 3.58
CA ILE A 12 13.29 9.05 4.02
C ILE A 12 13.63 8.82 5.49
N GLU A 13 14.83 9.20 5.91
CA GLU A 13 15.32 9.00 7.28
C GLU A 13 14.59 9.85 8.31
N ASN A 14 14.18 11.06 7.91
CA ASN A 14 13.52 12.02 8.80
C ASN A 14 12.01 12.14 8.57
N TYR A 15 11.42 11.21 7.81
CA TYR A 15 10.01 11.30 7.41
C TYR A 15 9.07 11.43 8.62
N ASN A 16 8.27 12.48 8.59
CA ASN A 16 7.16 12.73 9.50
C ASN A 16 5.84 12.71 8.71
N PRO A 17 4.72 12.20 9.27
CA PRO A 17 3.39 12.36 8.68
C PRO A 17 3.02 13.79 8.24
N THR A 18 3.64 14.84 8.79
CA THR A 18 3.45 16.22 8.30
C THR A 18 4.04 16.48 6.91
N ASP A 19 4.98 15.64 6.46
CA ASP A 19 5.64 15.74 5.16
C ASP A 19 4.85 15.03 4.04
N ARG A 20 3.66 14.50 4.36
CA ARG A 20 2.81 13.76 3.42
C ARG A 20 2.45 14.56 2.17
N ASP A 21 2.39 15.89 2.24
CA ASP A 21 2.08 16.75 1.10
C ASP A 21 3.06 16.60 -0.06
N TRP A 22 4.31 16.20 0.22
CA TRP A 22 5.34 15.90 -0.78
C TRP A 22 5.07 14.59 -1.53
N LEU A 23 4.27 13.71 -0.95
CA LEU A 23 3.88 12.42 -1.51
C LEU A 23 2.46 12.44 -2.09
N GLU A 24 1.65 13.45 -1.81
CA GLU A 24 0.26 13.48 -2.26
C GLU A 24 0.16 13.56 -3.79
N LEU A 25 -0.80 12.81 -4.36
CA LEU A 25 -1.21 12.96 -5.76
C LEU A 25 -1.78 14.36 -6.04
N LYS A 26 -1.07 15.15 -6.85
CA LYS A 26 -1.53 16.47 -7.32
C LYS A 26 -2.17 16.35 -8.71
N TRP A 27 -3.39 15.82 -8.75
CA TRP A 27 -4.05 15.46 -9.99
C TRP A 27 -4.60 16.66 -10.79
N ASN A 28 -4.23 16.75 -12.07
CA ASN A 28 -4.72 17.78 -13.00
C ASN A 28 -6.09 17.49 -13.65
N GLY A 29 -6.84 16.48 -13.20
CA GLY A 29 -8.12 16.07 -13.77
C GLY A 29 -8.04 15.33 -15.11
N LYS A 30 -6.83 14.92 -15.55
CA LYS A 30 -6.60 14.18 -16.80
C LYS A 30 -6.01 12.78 -16.52
N PHE A 31 -6.21 11.87 -17.46
CA PHE A 31 -5.81 10.46 -17.35
C PHE A 31 -4.72 10.10 -18.38
N GLY A 32 -4.04 8.98 -18.14
CA GLY A 32 -3.08 8.36 -19.08
C GLY A 32 -2.01 9.35 -19.53
N ALA A 33 -1.75 9.44 -20.84
CA ALA A 33 -0.69 10.31 -21.38
C ALA A 33 -0.86 11.82 -21.08
N LYS A 34 -2.04 12.28 -20.66
CA LYS A 34 -2.32 13.69 -20.31
C LYS A 34 -2.28 13.94 -18.80
N PHE A 35 -2.14 12.88 -18.01
CA PHE A 35 -1.96 12.97 -16.57
C PHE A 35 -0.72 13.82 -16.25
N LYS A 36 -0.87 14.71 -15.27
CA LYS A 36 0.23 15.46 -14.67
C LYS A 36 0.06 15.43 -13.15
N ASP A 37 1.19 15.30 -12.48
CA ASP A 37 1.33 15.31 -11.04
C ASP A 37 2.73 15.83 -10.73
N GLU A 38 2.80 16.99 -10.06
CA GLU A 38 4.07 17.67 -9.75
C GLU A 38 4.95 16.84 -8.83
N ASN A 39 4.35 15.99 -7.99
CA ASN A 39 5.05 15.13 -7.05
C ASN A 39 5.42 13.77 -7.66
N TYR A 40 5.04 13.47 -8.91
CA TYR A 40 5.17 12.13 -9.47
C TYR A 40 6.60 11.62 -9.47
N ILE A 41 7.55 12.39 -10.01
CA ILE A 41 8.96 11.98 -10.11
C ILE A 41 9.57 11.79 -8.73
N PHE A 42 9.34 12.73 -7.81
CA PHE A 42 9.84 12.64 -6.44
C PHE A 42 9.31 11.40 -5.72
N ARG A 43 8.00 11.14 -5.82
CA ARG A 43 7.36 9.95 -5.22
C ARG A 43 7.90 8.65 -5.79
N GLN A 44 8.12 8.56 -7.10
CA GLN A 44 8.70 7.36 -7.73
C GLN A 44 10.14 7.11 -7.25
N GLN A 45 10.95 8.15 -7.12
CA GLN A 45 12.32 8.03 -6.62
C GLN A 45 12.36 7.60 -5.15
N ILE A 46 11.54 8.23 -4.30
CA ILE A 46 11.38 7.85 -2.89
C ILE A 46 10.93 6.39 -2.81
N ALA A 47 9.90 5.99 -3.55
CA ALA A 47 9.39 4.61 -3.54
C ALA A 47 10.44 3.59 -3.95
N SER A 48 11.22 3.89 -4.98
CA SER A 48 12.32 3.02 -5.43
C SER A 48 13.34 2.81 -4.33
N ILE A 49 13.83 3.89 -3.71
CA ILE A 49 14.85 3.80 -2.66
C ILE A 49 14.27 3.15 -1.40
N VAL A 50 13.03 3.46 -1.02
CA VAL A 50 12.35 2.82 0.10
C VAL A 50 12.26 1.30 -0.10
N CYS A 51 11.99 0.81 -1.31
CA CYS A 51 11.97 -0.63 -1.57
C CYS A 51 13.34 -1.31 -1.34
N ASP A 52 14.45 -0.61 -1.56
CA ASP A 52 15.80 -1.15 -1.34
C ASP A 52 16.17 -1.28 0.15
N GLN A 53 15.52 -0.52 1.03
CA GLN A 53 15.74 -0.49 2.49
C GLN A 53 14.44 -0.67 3.29
N ILE A 54 13.48 -1.40 2.73
CA ILE A 54 12.08 -1.39 3.16
C ILE A 54 11.88 -1.78 4.64
N HIS A 55 12.75 -2.63 5.17
CA HIS A 55 12.67 -3.14 6.54
C HIS A 55 13.09 -2.14 7.63
N THR A 56 13.85 -1.09 7.26
CA THR A 56 14.36 -0.10 8.22
C THR A 56 13.61 1.23 8.16
N VAL A 57 12.88 1.48 7.08
CA VAL A 57 12.14 2.72 6.85
C VAL A 57 10.93 2.85 7.78
N ASN A 58 10.58 4.09 8.13
CA ASN A 58 9.37 4.43 8.87
C ASN A 58 8.12 3.84 8.20
N ILE A 59 7.32 3.07 8.95
CA ILE A 59 6.13 2.41 8.41
C ILE A 59 5.07 3.40 7.90
N ASN A 60 5.00 4.61 8.46
CA ASN A 60 4.10 5.65 7.96
C ASN A 60 4.49 6.10 6.55
N LEU A 61 5.78 6.17 6.23
CA LEU A 61 6.24 6.46 4.87
C LEU A 61 5.80 5.36 3.90
N ILE A 62 5.94 4.09 4.31
CA ILE A 62 5.51 2.94 3.51
C ILE A 62 4.01 3.01 3.25
N ARG A 63 3.20 3.29 4.29
CA ARG A 63 1.76 3.49 4.17
C ARG A 63 1.40 4.59 3.19
N ASP A 64 1.99 5.77 3.35
CA ASP A 64 1.63 6.94 2.53
C ASP A 64 2.06 6.73 1.07
N LEU A 65 3.23 6.14 0.82
CA LEU A 65 3.64 5.73 -0.53
C LEU A 65 2.66 4.72 -1.13
N PHE A 66 2.28 3.70 -0.37
CA PHE A 66 1.35 2.68 -0.81
C PHE A 66 -0.01 3.29 -1.20
N ILE A 67 -0.57 4.18 -0.39
CA ILE A 67 -1.84 4.84 -0.71
C ILE A 67 -1.70 5.75 -1.94
N GLU A 68 -0.69 6.63 -1.97
CA GLU A 68 -0.57 7.65 -3.01
C GLU A 68 -0.12 7.06 -4.36
N LEU A 69 0.67 5.99 -4.37
CA LEU A 69 0.98 5.24 -5.59
C LEU A 69 -0.24 4.46 -6.10
N GLY A 70 -1.07 3.95 -5.19
CA GLY A 70 -2.34 3.32 -5.56
C GLY A 70 -3.25 4.30 -6.30
N LYS A 71 -3.44 5.50 -5.74
CA LYS A 71 -4.20 6.59 -6.39
C LYS A 71 -3.62 6.97 -7.75
N VAL A 72 -2.29 7.04 -7.88
CA VAL A 72 -1.62 7.28 -9.17
C VAL A 72 -1.95 6.19 -10.17
N ALA A 73 -1.98 4.92 -9.76
CA ALA A 73 -2.29 3.81 -10.66
C ALA A 73 -3.68 3.96 -11.29
N GLN A 74 -4.65 4.51 -10.55
CA GLN A 74 -5.99 4.77 -11.07
C GLN A 74 -6.00 5.79 -12.21
N VAL A 75 -5.19 6.84 -12.12
CA VAL A 75 -5.21 7.95 -13.09
C VAL A 75 -4.19 7.81 -14.21
N SER A 76 -3.07 7.13 -13.95
CA SER A 76 -2.02 6.85 -14.94
C SER A 76 -2.25 5.56 -15.72
N PHE A 77 -3.14 4.67 -15.23
CA PHE A 77 -3.36 3.32 -15.73
C PHE A 77 -2.09 2.45 -15.72
N SER A 78 -1.26 2.66 -14.69
CA SER A 78 -0.06 1.86 -14.44
C SER A 78 0.24 1.83 -12.96
N VAL A 79 0.33 0.63 -12.39
CA VAL A 79 0.83 0.44 -11.02
C VAL A 79 2.35 0.59 -10.98
N PHE A 80 2.87 1.05 -9.84
CA PHE A 80 4.31 1.02 -9.57
C PHE A 80 4.81 -0.43 -9.52
N THR A 81 5.96 -0.70 -10.16
CA THR A 81 6.49 -2.06 -10.33
C THR A 81 6.62 -2.83 -9.01
N ASN A 82 7.12 -2.17 -7.97
CA ASN A 82 7.37 -2.78 -6.65
C ASN A 82 6.24 -2.52 -5.64
N TYR A 83 5.03 -2.18 -6.10
CA TYR A 83 3.90 -1.87 -5.23
C TYR A 83 3.53 -3.01 -4.26
N HIS A 84 3.69 -4.25 -4.69
CA HIS A 84 3.49 -5.45 -3.88
C HIS A 84 4.45 -5.52 -2.67
N LEU A 85 5.67 -4.99 -2.76
CA LEU A 85 6.62 -4.94 -1.64
C LEU A 85 6.13 -4.01 -0.54
N LEU A 86 5.55 -2.86 -0.90
CA LEU A 86 4.95 -1.94 0.06
C LEU A 86 3.79 -2.60 0.80
N ALA A 87 2.92 -3.31 0.06
CA ALA A 87 1.80 -4.05 0.64
C ALA A 87 2.27 -5.15 1.60
N GLN A 88 3.29 -5.93 1.18
CA GLN A 88 3.87 -6.98 2.00
C GLN A 88 4.45 -6.42 3.30
N GLU A 89 5.28 -5.38 3.21
CA GLU A 89 5.93 -4.83 4.40
C GLU A 89 4.90 -4.21 5.37
N LEU A 90 3.91 -3.50 4.83
CA LEU A 90 2.86 -2.86 5.61
C LEU A 90 2.08 -3.89 6.44
N LEU A 91 1.73 -5.02 5.82
CA LEU A 91 1.03 -6.10 6.52
C LEU A 91 1.96 -6.93 7.42
N GLU A 92 3.20 -7.21 7.01
CA GLU A 92 4.11 -8.04 7.80
C GLU A 92 4.54 -7.33 9.10
N ARG A 93 4.85 -6.03 9.05
CA ARG A 93 5.20 -5.23 10.23
C ARG A 93 4.00 -4.68 10.97
N GLY A 94 3.09 -4.02 10.26
CA GLY A 94 1.97 -3.30 10.86
C GLY A 94 0.75 -4.17 11.17
N GLY A 95 0.59 -5.30 10.48
CA GLY A 95 -0.50 -6.23 10.68
C GLY A 95 -1.88 -5.61 10.63
N LYS A 96 -2.71 -5.96 11.62
CA LYS A 96 -4.13 -5.60 11.63
C LYS A 96 -4.40 -4.10 11.57
N GLU A 97 -3.48 -3.28 12.10
CA GLU A 97 -3.63 -1.82 12.11
C GLU A 97 -3.70 -1.23 10.70
N TYR A 98 -3.04 -1.87 9.74
CA TYR A 98 -2.98 -1.43 8.35
C TYR A 98 -3.80 -2.32 7.41
N LEU A 99 -4.56 -3.28 7.94
CA LEU A 99 -5.40 -4.16 7.13
C LEU A 99 -6.37 -3.34 6.29
N PHE A 100 -7.04 -2.34 6.88
CA PHE A 100 -8.03 -1.56 6.15
C PHE A 100 -7.40 -0.69 5.06
N ASP A 101 -6.23 -0.10 5.30
CA ASP A 101 -5.46 0.61 4.27
C ASP A 101 -5.10 -0.33 3.11
N TYR A 102 -4.64 -1.54 3.41
CA TYR A 102 -4.39 -2.60 2.41
C TYR A 102 -5.63 -2.92 1.59
N VAL A 103 -6.77 -3.17 2.24
CA VAL A 103 -8.01 -3.52 1.54
C VAL A 103 -8.47 -2.36 0.65
N CYS A 104 -8.43 -1.12 1.13
CA CYS A 104 -8.82 0.04 0.34
C CYS A 104 -7.91 0.21 -0.88
N ALA A 105 -6.59 0.16 -0.66
CA ALA A 105 -5.61 0.36 -1.71
C ALA A 105 -5.65 -0.76 -2.77
N ALA A 106 -5.93 -1.99 -2.36
CA ALA A 106 -6.11 -3.12 -3.28
C ALA A 106 -7.34 -2.93 -4.21
N HIS A 107 -8.34 -2.15 -3.81
CA HIS A 107 -9.55 -1.91 -4.62
C HIS A 107 -9.49 -0.62 -5.47
N ILE A 108 -8.39 0.12 -5.45
CA ILE A 108 -8.28 1.39 -6.20
C ILE A 108 -8.37 1.15 -7.72
N SER A 109 -7.74 0.09 -8.21
CA SER A 109 -7.70 -0.28 -9.63
C SER A 109 -7.49 -1.78 -9.82
N PHE A 110 -7.69 -2.28 -11.03
CA PHE A 110 -7.37 -3.67 -11.35
C PHE A 110 -5.87 -3.99 -11.16
N ASP A 111 -4.99 -3.06 -11.55
CA ASP A 111 -3.54 -3.26 -11.43
C ASP A 111 -3.07 -3.32 -9.97
N THR A 112 -3.63 -2.47 -9.11
CA THR A 112 -3.35 -2.50 -7.66
C THR A 112 -3.91 -3.75 -7.02
N PHE A 113 -5.09 -4.20 -7.44
CA PHE A 113 -5.67 -5.46 -7.00
C PHE A 113 -4.77 -6.65 -7.33
N LEU A 114 -4.28 -6.75 -8.57
CA LEU A 114 -3.39 -7.85 -8.96
C LEU A 114 -2.03 -7.77 -8.28
N SER A 115 -1.43 -6.57 -8.22
CA SER A 115 -0.11 -6.40 -7.62
C SER A 115 -0.12 -6.81 -6.14
N THR A 116 -1.13 -6.40 -5.38
CA THR A 116 -1.27 -6.75 -3.95
C THR A 116 -1.57 -8.23 -3.70
N ALA A 117 -1.94 -9.01 -4.72
CA ALA A 117 -2.16 -10.45 -4.55
C ALA A 117 -0.83 -11.22 -4.39
N ASN A 118 0.30 -10.65 -4.84
CA ASN A 118 1.61 -11.27 -4.79
C ASN A 118 2.38 -10.89 -3.52
N ILE A 119 1.87 -11.32 -2.36
CA ILE A 119 2.53 -11.14 -1.06
C ILE A 119 2.72 -12.48 -0.37
N THR A 120 3.72 -12.58 0.48
CA THR A 120 3.99 -13.73 1.35
C THR A 120 4.16 -13.22 2.78
N LEU A 121 3.29 -13.68 3.67
CA LEU A 121 3.28 -13.25 5.06
C LEU A 121 3.66 -14.42 5.98
N SER A 122 4.18 -14.10 7.17
CA SER A 122 4.45 -15.15 8.15
C SER A 122 3.15 -15.86 8.58
N PRO A 123 3.20 -17.14 9.00
CA PRO A 123 2.01 -17.87 9.43
C PRO A 123 1.29 -17.22 10.63
N GLY A 124 2.06 -16.62 11.54
CA GLY A 124 1.51 -15.84 12.66
C GLY A 124 0.72 -14.63 12.16
N ARG A 125 1.33 -13.85 11.26
CA ARG A 125 0.69 -12.66 10.70
C ARG A 125 -0.54 -12.99 9.87
N THR A 126 -0.49 -14.04 9.07
CA THR A 126 -1.62 -14.46 8.24
C THR A 126 -2.82 -14.86 9.10
N ARG A 127 -2.61 -15.62 10.19
CA ARG A 127 -3.68 -15.99 11.13
C ARG A 127 -4.30 -14.78 11.81
N GLU A 128 -3.48 -13.83 12.25
CA GLU A 128 -3.95 -12.58 12.85
C GLU A 128 -4.84 -11.79 11.86
N LEU A 129 -4.34 -11.57 10.64
CA LEU A 129 -5.05 -10.79 9.63
C LEU A 129 -6.36 -11.45 9.22
N LEU A 130 -6.38 -12.78 9.02
CA LEU A 130 -7.60 -13.50 8.70
C LEU A 130 -8.63 -13.40 9.83
N SER A 131 -8.20 -13.60 11.07
CA SER A 131 -9.10 -13.49 12.24
C SER A 131 -9.68 -12.08 12.37
N TYR A 132 -8.84 -11.05 12.17
CA TYR A 132 -9.28 -9.67 12.25
C TYR A 132 -10.17 -9.27 11.06
N PHE A 133 -9.90 -9.77 9.86
CA PHE A 133 -10.76 -9.58 8.70
C PHE A 133 -12.16 -10.15 8.96
N ASP A 134 -12.24 -11.37 9.50
CA ASP A 134 -13.51 -12.02 9.81
C ASP A 134 -14.27 -11.28 10.92
N PHE A 135 -13.56 -10.77 11.92
CA PHE A 135 -14.13 -9.90 12.94
C PHE A 135 -14.73 -8.63 12.31
N LEU A 136 -13.94 -7.88 11.52
CA LEU A 136 -14.42 -6.67 10.85
C LEU A 136 -15.62 -6.94 9.96
N LYS A 137 -15.62 -8.06 9.23
CA LYS A 137 -16.74 -8.44 8.36
C LYS A 137 -18.05 -8.63 9.13
N GLN A 138 -17.98 -9.07 10.39
CA GLN A 138 -19.15 -9.28 11.24
C GLN A 138 -19.58 -8.03 12.00
N THR A 139 -18.63 -7.17 12.40
CA THR A 139 -18.91 -6.07 13.32
C THR A 139 -19.02 -4.70 12.66
N GLU A 140 -18.40 -4.52 11.50
CA GLU A 140 -18.40 -3.21 10.83
C GLU A 140 -19.79 -2.88 10.28
N SER A 141 -20.26 -1.67 10.59
CA SER A 141 -21.57 -1.17 10.22
C SER A 141 -21.54 -0.25 9.01
N ASP A 142 -20.39 0.35 8.70
CA ASP A 142 -20.25 1.21 7.53
C ASP A 142 -20.41 0.39 6.22
N PRO A 143 -21.43 0.68 5.40
CA PRO A 143 -21.66 -0.02 4.14
C PRO A 143 -20.49 0.09 3.16
N GLN A 144 -19.74 1.20 3.18
CA GLN A 144 -18.59 1.41 2.31
C GLN A 144 -17.44 0.50 2.72
N VAL A 145 -17.16 0.39 4.02
CA VAL A 145 -16.14 -0.52 4.54
C VAL A 145 -16.53 -1.98 4.25
N GLN A 146 -17.80 -2.33 4.49
CA GLN A 146 -18.33 -3.67 4.20
C GLN A 146 -18.19 -4.08 2.74
N LYS A 147 -18.34 -3.13 1.81
CA LYS A 147 -18.13 -3.36 0.37
C LYS A 147 -16.68 -3.68 0.03
N MET A 148 -15.73 -3.13 0.78
CA MET A 148 -14.30 -3.37 0.58
C MET A 148 -13.86 -4.73 1.15
N LEU A 149 -14.52 -5.22 2.20
CA LEU A 149 -14.26 -6.54 2.78
C LEU A 149 -14.85 -7.67 1.91
N THR A 150 -14.24 -7.91 0.75
CA THR A 150 -14.69 -8.91 -0.23
C THR A 150 -14.15 -10.31 0.06
N ASP A 151 -14.89 -11.34 -0.36
CA ASP A 151 -14.45 -12.74 -0.26
C ASP A 151 -13.17 -12.99 -1.04
N HIS A 152 -12.94 -12.25 -2.14
CA HIS A 152 -11.70 -12.35 -2.90
C HIS A 152 -10.47 -11.95 -2.07
N ILE A 153 -10.56 -10.85 -1.30
CA ILE A 153 -9.47 -10.46 -0.39
C ILE A 153 -9.32 -11.48 0.73
N ARG A 154 -10.43 -11.89 1.35
CA ARG A 154 -10.42 -12.91 2.41
C ARG A 154 -9.70 -14.19 1.96
N ASN A 155 -10.03 -14.67 0.76
CA ASN A 155 -9.47 -15.89 0.20
C ASN A 155 -7.96 -15.81 -0.03
N ARG A 156 -7.38 -14.61 -0.22
CA ARG A 156 -5.90 -14.46 -0.28
C ARG A 156 -5.27 -14.91 1.02
N PHE A 157 -5.78 -14.44 2.16
CA PHE A 157 -5.27 -14.81 3.48
C PHE A 157 -5.52 -16.30 3.80
N VAL A 158 -6.68 -16.85 3.39
CA VAL A 158 -6.95 -18.28 3.52
C VAL A 158 -5.94 -19.12 2.72
N CYS A 159 -5.63 -18.71 1.48
CA CYS A 159 -4.63 -19.40 0.66
C CYS A 159 -3.23 -19.33 1.28
N LEU A 160 -2.83 -18.15 1.78
CA LEU A 160 -1.55 -17.98 2.48
C LEU A 160 -1.46 -18.86 3.74
N GLN A 161 -2.54 -18.96 4.50
CA GLN A 161 -2.59 -19.80 5.70
C GLN A 161 -2.35 -21.27 5.34
N LYS A 162 -3.06 -21.78 4.33
CA LYS A 162 -2.91 -23.16 3.86
C LYS A 162 -1.49 -23.47 3.40
N LEU A 163 -0.83 -22.53 2.72
CA LEU A 163 0.56 -22.69 2.29
C LEU A 163 1.52 -22.76 3.49
N GLY A 164 1.29 -21.97 4.54
CA GLY A 164 2.07 -22.00 5.77
C GLY A 164 1.89 -23.28 6.59
N ASP A 165 0.69 -23.86 6.57
CA ASP A 165 0.36 -25.08 7.32
C ASP A 165 0.97 -26.35 6.66
N THR A 166 1.27 -26.32 5.36
CA THR A 166 1.89 -27.46 4.64
C THR A 166 3.41 -27.57 4.81
N VAL A 167 4.05 -26.59 5.44
CA VAL A 167 5.52 -26.48 5.58
C VAL A 167 5.99 -26.82 7.02
N ASN A 168 5.07 -27.14 7.93
CA ASN A 168 5.34 -27.61 9.30
C ASN A 168 4.93 -29.07 9.49
#